data_AF-A0A1V6RGL9-F1
#
_entry.id   AF-A0A1V6RGL9-F1
#
_cell.length_a   1.000
_cell.length_b   1.000
_cell.length_c   1.000
_cell.angle_alpha   90.00
_cell.angle_beta   90.00
_cell.angle_gamma   90.00
#
_symmetry.space_group_name_H-M   'P 1'
#
loop_
_entity.id
_entity.type
_entity.pdbx_description
1 polymer ?
#
loop_
_entity_poly.entity_id
_entity_poly.type
_entity_poly.pdbx_seq_one_letter_code
_entity_poly.pdbx_strand_id
1 'polypeptide(L)'
;MPRPIPPRKVIENDRQAWEALGIFERPEDQDIMLEIILRVYAPIHNNYVFDGYTPENFLSTKKSEMLLMFHHEIPNVPVAVRDHVPYEHELCLRLYDIVLYGRATDPGWLHIIPE
;
A
#
# COMPACT_ATOMS: atom_id res chain seq x y z
N MET A 1 10.72 18.67 -16.58
CA MET A 1 9.36 18.77 -16.00
C MET A 1 9.01 17.41 -15.43
N PRO A 2 8.51 17.29 -14.19
CA PRO A 2 8.01 16.01 -13.69
C PRO A 2 6.89 15.52 -14.60
N ARG A 3 6.83 14.21 -14.84
CA ARG A 3 5.73 13.62 -15.62
C ARG A 3 4.41 13.89 -14.88
N PRO A 4 3.31 14.18 -15.58
CA PRO A 4 2.02 14.33 -14.94
C PRO A 4 1.65 13.04 -14.22
N ILE A 5 1.18 13.17 -12.98
CA ILE A 5 0.68 12.05 -12.18
C ILE A 5 -0.59 11.53 -12.87
N PRO A 6 -0.70 10.22 -13.18
CA PRO A 6 -1.94 9.67 -13.70
C PRO A 6 -3.05 9.80 -12.64
N PRO A 7 -4.30 10.13 -13.03
CA PRO A 7 -5.39 10.27 -12.07
C PRO A 7 -5.61 8.98 -11.30
N ARG A 8 -5.87 9.08 -9.99
CA ARG A 8 -6.22 7.92 -9.17
C ARG A 8 -7.51 7.30 -9.69
N LYS A 9 -7.44 5.99 -9.92
CA LYS A 9 -8.58 5.13 -10.27
C LYS A 9 -8.72 4.06 -9.19
N VAL A 10 -9.91 3.53 -9.04
CA VAL A 10 -10.13 2.34 -8.21
C VAL A 10 -9.30 1.20 -8.81
N ILE A 11 -8.54 0.50 -7.95
CA ILE A 11 -7.77 -0.68 -8.34
C ILE A 11 -8.74 -1.87 -8.35
N GLU A 12 -8.88 -2.50 -9.51
CA GLU A 12 -9.79 -3.63 -9.74
C GLU A 12 -9.04 -4.95 -9.93
N ASN A 13 -7.72 -4.91 -10.15
CA ASN A 13 -6.87 -6.08 -10.32
C ASN A 13 -5.39 -5.75 -10.05
N ASP A 14 -4.57 -6.80 -9.88
CA ASP A 14 -3.13 -6.69 -9.57
C ASP A 14 -2.36 -5.90 -10.63
N ARG A 15 -2.73 -6.03 -11.90
CA ARG A 15 -2.08 -5.29 -12.99
C ARG A 15 -2.25 -3.79 -12.78
N GLN A 16 -3.46 -3.31 -12.49
CA GLN A 16 -3.70 -1.90 -12.22
C GLN A 16 -2.94 -1.40 -10.99
N ALA A 17 -2.78 -2.23 -9.96
CA ALA A 17 -1.99 -1.91 -8.77
C ALA A 17 -0.53 -1.63 -9.14
N TRP A 18 0.11 -2.52 -9.90
CA TRP A 18 1.51 -2.38 -10.28
C TRP A 18 1.75 -1.34 -11.38
N GLU A 19 0.79 -1.15 -12.29
CA GLU A 19 0.81 -0.06 -13.27
C GLU A 19 0.73 1.31 -12.58
N ALA A 20 -0.08 1.44 -11.51
CA ALA A 20 -0.16 2.67 -10.72
C ALA A 20 1.16 2.99 -9.99
N LEU A 21 2.04 2.02 -9.78
CA LEU A 21 3.38 2.25 -9.24
C LEU A 21 4.47 2.32 -10.32
N GLY A 22 4.11 2.14 -11.60
CA GLY A 22 5.06 2.16 -12.71
C GLY A 22 5.99 0.94 -12.77
N ILE A 23 5.61 -0.18 -12.12
CA ILE A 23 6.46 -1.36 -11.93
C ILE A 23 5.81 -2.67 -12.38
N PHE A 24 4.75 -2.62 -13.20
CA PHE A 24 4.07 -3.83 -13.70
C PHE A 24 4.99 -4.86 -14.36
N GLU A 25 6.03 -4.41 -15.07
CA GLU A 25 7.02 -5.28 -15.72
C GLU A 25 8.29 -5.50 -14.89
N ARG A 26 8.25 -5.18 -13.58
CA ARG A 26 9.42 -5.14 -12.69
C ARG A 26 9.15 -5.97 -11.42
N PRO A 27 9.19 -7.31 -11.51
CA PRO A 27 8.79 -8.20 -10.42
C PRO A 27 9.62 -8.01 -9.15
N GLU A 28 10.93 -7.77 -9.28
CA GLU A 28 11.80 -7.50 -8.12
C GLU A 28 11.36 -6.24 -7.34
N ASP A 29 10.93 -5.19 -8.06
CA ASP A 29 10.39 -3.98 -7.41
C ASP A 29 9.00 -4.25 -6.82
N GLN A 30 8.19 -5.13 -7.40
CA GLN A 30 6.89 -5.53 -6.84
C GLN A 30 7.06 -6.25 -5.50
N ASP A 31 8.04 -7.16 -5.40
CA ASP A 31 8.35 -7.89 -4.16
C ASP A 31 8.77 -6.92 -3.04
N ILE A 32 9.65 -5.96 -3.35
CA ILE A 32 10.06 -4.91 -2.40
C ILE A 32 8.84 -4.07 -1.97
N MET A 33 7.98 -3.69 -2.92
CA MET A 33 6.78 -2.92 -2.60
C MET A 33 5.81 -3.70 -1.73
N LEU A 34 5.61 -4.98 -1.99
CA LEU A 34 4.77 -5.84 -1.17
C LEU A 34 5.32 -5.96 0.25
N GLU A 35 6.63 -6.12 0.41
CA GLU A 35 7.29 -6.17 1.72
C GLU A 35 7.05 -4.86 2.51
N ILE A 36 7.24 -3.70 1.87
CA ILE A 36 6.96 -2.39 2.48
C ILE A 36 5.49 -2.29 2.90
N ILE A 37 4.57 -2.71 2.02
CA ILE A 37 3.13 -2.66 2.30
C ILE A 37 2.79 -3.52 3.52
N LEU A 38 3.29 -4.75 3.57
CA LEU A 38 3.04 -5.68 4.67
C LEU A 38 3.66 -5.22 5.98
N ARG A 39 4.88 -4.66 5.95
CA ARG A 39 5.57 -4.11 7.13
C ARG A 39 4.80 -2.97 7.79
N VAL A 40 4.10 -2.16 7.00
CA VAL A 40 3.23 -1.09 7.53
C VAL A 40 1.86 -1.64 7.95
N TYR A 41 1.22 -2.40 7.05
CA TYR A 41 -0.15 -2.83 7.24
C TYR A 41 -0.31 -3.80 8.41
N ALA A 42 0.57 -4.78 8.52
CA ALA A 42 0.33 -5.90 9.40
C ALA A 42 0.50 -5.59 10.89
N PRO A 43 1.48 -4.80 11.36
CA PRO A 43 1.52 -4.38 12.76
C PRO A 43 0.27 -3.60 13.19
N ILE A 44 -0.21 -2.69 12.32
CA ILE A 44 -1.44 -1.93 12.58
C ILE A 44 -2.65 -2.86 12.64
N HIS A 45 -2.74 -3.82 11.72
CA HIS A 45 -3.78 -4.83 11.70
C HIS A 45 -3.75 -5.72 12.95
N ASN A 46 -2.57 -6.21 13.34
CA ASN A 46 -2.42 -7.18 14.42
C ASN A 46 -2.68 -6.56 15.78
N ASN A 47 -2.14 -5.37 16.05
CA ASN A 47 -2.49 -4.63 17.27
C ASN A 47 -4.01 -4.49 17.42
N TYR A 48 -4.72 -4.36 16.31
CA TYR A 48 -6.16 -4.21 16.29
C TYR A 48 -6.94 -5.53 16.46
N VAL A 49 -6.51 -6.61 15.79
CA VAL A 49 -7.17 -7.92 15.85
C VAL A 49 -6.97 -8.59 17.21
N PHE A 50 -5.78 -8.46 17.82
CA PHE A 50 -5.51 -9.02 19.14
C PHE A 50 -6.27 -8.28 20.27
N ASP A 51 -6.73 -7.06 20.03
CA ASP A 51 -7.58 -6.29 20.93
C ASP A 51 -9.08 -6.67 20.85
N GLY A 52 -9.46 -7.68 20.05
CA GLY A 52 -10.78 -8.31 20.06
C GLY A 52 -11.90 -7.53 19.35
N TYR A 53 -11.55 -6.54 18.53
CA TYR A 53 -12.51 -5.71 17.82
C TYR A 53 -12.19 -5.70 16.32
N THR A 54 -13.19 -5.85 15.45
CA THR A 54 -13.01 -5.76 13.98
C THR A 54 -14.13 -4.86 13.43
N PRO A 55 -13.94 -3.54 13.34
CA PRO A 55 -14.97 -2.63 12.88
C PRO A 55 -15.14 -2.77 11.37
N GLU A 56 -16.36 -2.54 10.94
CA GLU A 56 -16.75 -2.35 9.53
C GLU A 56 -15.95 -1.22 8.84
N ASN A 57 -15.24 -0.38 9.61
CA ASN A 57 -14.49 0.80 9.13
C ASN A 57 -12.99 0.81 9.46
N PHE A 58 -12.37 -0.34 9.78
CA PHE A 58 -10.97 -0.44 10.22
C PHE A 58 -10.00 0.39 9.36
N LEU A 59 -10.03 0.17 8.04
CA LEU A 59 -9.14 0.87 7.10
C LEU A 59 -9.37 2.38 7.12
N SER A 60 -10.63 2.83 7.18
CA SER A 60 -10.94 4.26 7.27
C SER A 60 -10.43 4.89 8.56
N THR A 61 -10.54 4.18 9.70
CA THR A 61 -10.05 4.66 11.00
C THR A 61 -8.52 4.72 11.06
N LYS A 62 -7.84 3.76 10.42
CA LYS A 62 -6.39 3.63 10.43
C LYS A 62 -5.67 4.29 9.26
N LYS A 63 -6.40 4.89 8.32
CA LYS A 63 -5.86 5.57 7.15
C LYS A 63 -4.75 6.56 7.48
N SER A 64 -4.98 7.50 8.41
CA SER A 64 -3.97 8.53 8.73
C SER A 64 -2.69 7.94 9.32
N GLU A 65 -2.82 6.90 10.16
CA GLU A 65 -1.70 6.19 10.76
C GLU A 65 -0.90 5.42 9.69
N MET A 66 -1.59 4.69 8.80
CA MET A 66 -0.98 4.00 7.66
C MET A 66 -0.25 4.97 6.73
N LEU A 67 -0.85 6.11 6.38
CA LEU A 67 -0.22 7.10 5.51
C LEU A 67 1.06 7.69 6.13
N LEU A 68 1.07 7.91 7.45
CA LEU A 68 2.26 8.37 8.17
C LEU A 68 3.36 7.30 8.15
N MET A 69 3.02 6.04 8.40
CA MET A 69 3.99 4.94 8.37
C MET A 69 4.52 4.70 6.94
N PHE A 70 3.67 4.76 5.92
CA PHE A 70 4.11 4.71 4.52
C PHE A 70 5.08 5.83 4.17
N HIS A 71 4.86 7.04 4.69
CA HIS A 71 5.76 8.16 4.46
C HIS A 71 7.17 7.88 5.01
N HIS A 72 7.27 7.21 6.16
CA HIS A 72 8.56 6.79 6.72
C HIS A 72 9.27 5.70 5.90
N GLU A 73 8.53 4.91 5.12
CA GLU A 73 9.08 3.88 4.24
C GLU A 73 9.50 4.39 2.85
N ILE A 74 9.18 5.64 2.48
CA ILE A 74 9.54 6.23 1.17
C ILE A 74 11.03 6.10 0.83
N PRO A 75 11.99 6.28 1.76
CA PRO A 75 13.41 6.06 1.48
C PRO A 75 13.74 4.64 0.99
N ASN A 76 12.94 3.64 1.41
CA ASN A 76 13.10 2.22 1.05
C ASN A 76 12.39 1.86 -0.26
N VAL A 77 11.54 2.74 -0.79
CA VAL A 77 10.80 2.52 -2.03
C VAL A 77 11.78 2.50 -3.23
N PRO A 78 11.64 1.54 -4.17
CA PRO A 78 12.44 1.49 -5.37
C PRO A 78 12.46 2.81 -6.14
N VAL A 79 13.63 3.14 -6.70
CA VAL A 79 13.81 4.39 -7.47
C VAL A 79 12.80 4.50 -8.60
N ALA A 80 12.49 3.39 -9.27
CA ALA A 80 11.52 3.38 -10.37
C ALA A 80 10.11 3.82 -9.96
N VAL A 81 9.67 3.44 -8.75
CA VAL A 81 8.39 3.87 -8.19
C VAL A 81 8.44 5.35 -7.84
N ARG A 82 9.53 5.83 -7.22
CA ARG A 82 9.71 7.25 -6.88
C ARG A 82 9.82 8.14 -8.11
N ASP A 83 10.41 7.67 -9.19
CA ASP A 83 10.47 8.38 -10.47
C ASP A 83 9.09 8.42 -11.16
N HIS A 84 8.29 7.36 -11.01
CA HIS A 84 6.93 7.28 -11.54
C HIS A 84 5.93 8.11 -10.74
N VAL A 85 6.05 8.10 -9.41
CA VAL A 85 5.19 8.82 -8.45
C VAL A 85 6.07 9.72 -7.57
N PRO A 86 6.51 10.88 -8.08
CA PRO A 86 7.49 11.73 -7.39
C PRO A 86 6.92 12.50 -6.21
N TYR A 87 5.59 12.52 -6.06
CA TYR A 87 4.92 13.20 -4.96
C TYR A 87 4.65 12.21 -3.84
N GLU A 88 5.37 12.36 -2.73
CA GLU A 88 5.33 11.46 -1.58
C GLU A 88 3.92 11.21 -1.04
N HIS A 89 3.10 12.27 -0.96
CA HIS A 89 1.71 12.16 -0.51
C HIS A 89 0.88 11.25 -1.43
N GLU A 90 1.06 11.38 -2.74
CA GLU A 90 0.37 10.56 -3.73
C GLU A 90 0.86 9.12 -3.69
N LEU A 91 2.16 8.90 -3.49
CA LEU A 91 2.73 7.58 -3.31
C LEU A 91 2.12 6.87 -2.10
N CYS A 92 2.06 7.53 -0.93
CA CYS A 92 1.40 6.95 0.25
C CYS A 92 -0.08 6.60 -0.02
N LEU A 93 -0.80 7.44 -0.76
CA LEU A 93 -2.20 7.17 -1.13
C LEU A 93 -2.33 5.94 -2.05
N ARG A 94 -1.41 5.75 -2.99
CA ARG A 94 -1.40 4.55 -3.86
C ARG A 94 -1.11 3.28 -3.07
N LEU A 95 -0.18 3.34 -2.11
CA LEU A 95 0.09 2.20 -1.21
C LEU A 95 -1.14 1.84 -0.38
N TYR A 96 -1.84 2.86 0.14
CA TYR A 96 -3.10 2.65 0.83
C TYR A 96 -4.21 2.07 -0.08
N ASP A 97 -4.29 2.49 -1.34
CA ASP A 97 -5.22 1.90 -2.31
C ASP A 97 -4.93 0.43 -2.59
N ILE A 98 -3.64 0.04 -2.61
CA ILE A 98 -3.24 -1.37 -2.75
C ILE A 98 -3.67 -2.18 -1.53
N VAL A 99 -3.54 -1.63 -0.31
CA VAL A 99 -4.06 -2.27 0.91
C VAL A 99 -5.58 -2.45 0.83
N LEU A 100 -6.30 -1.42 0.38
CA LEU A 100 -7.76 -1.49 0.20
C LEU A 100 -8.14 -2.61 -0.76
N TYR A 101 -7.46 -2.69 -1.90
CA TYR A 101 -7.66 -3.72 -2.90
C TYR A 101 -7.34 -5.11 -2.32
N GLY A 102 -6.16 -5.30 -1.72
CA GLY A 102 -5.74 -6.59 -1.16
C GLY A 102 -6.71 -7.13 -0.12
N ARG A 103 -7.22 -6.27 0.78
CA ARG A 103 -8.27 -6.68 1.74
C ARG A 103 -9.60 -7.03 1.12
N ALA A 104 -9.94 -6.45 -0.04
CA ALA A 104 -11.19 -6.72 -0.72
C ALA A 104 -11.14 -8.02 -1.54
N THR A 105 -9.96 -8.41 -2.03
CA THR A 105 -9.81 -9.50 -2.99
C THR A 105 -9.17 -10.77 -2.41
N ASP A 106 -8.37 -10.65 -1.35
CA ASP A 106 -7.64 -11.77 -0.77
C ASP A 106 -7.93 -11.92 0.74
N PRO A 107 -8.65 -12.97 1.16
CA PRO A 107 -8.88 -13.28 2.57
C PRO A 107 -7.61 -13.44 3.40
N GLY A 108 -6.48 -13.78 2.77
CA GLY A 108 -5.16 -13.82 3.42
C GLY A 108 -4.80 -12.50 4.07
N TRP A 109 -5.28 -11.37 3.52
CA TRP A 109 -5.04 -10.03 4.08
C TRP A 109 -5.76 -9.76 5.40
N LEU A 110 -6.75 -10.59 5.76
CA LEU A 110 -7.46 -10.55 7.03
C LEU A 110 -6.77 -11.38 8.12
N HIS A 111 -5.79 -12.20 7.73
CA HIS A 111 -5.11 -13.14 8.62
C HIS A 111 -3.59 -12.90 8.69
N ILE A 112 -3.09 -11.80 8.13
CA ILE A 112 -1.65 -11.57 8.03
C ILE A 112 -1.03 -11.36 9.40
N ILE A 113 -0.07 -12.21 9.76
CA ILE A 113 0.92 -11.96 10.82
C ILE A 113 2.31 -12.12 10.21
N PRO A 114 2.95 -11.05 9.73
CA PRO A 114 4.40 -10.99 9.55
C PRO A 114 5.02 -10.42 10.83
N GLU A 115 6.08 -11.09 11.28
CA GLU A 115 6.91 -10.77 12.43
C GLU A 115 7.62 -9.42 12.30
#